data_AF-A0A965ZT04-F1
#
_entry.id   AF-A0A965ZT04-F1
#
_cell.length_a   1.000
_cell.length_b   1.000
_cell.length_c   1.000
_cell.angle_alpha   90.00
_cell.angle_beta   90.00
_cell.angle_gamma   90.00
#
_symmetry.space_group_name_H-M   'P 1'
#
loop_
_entity.id
_entity.type
_entity.pdbx_description
1 polymer ?
#
loop_
_entity_poly.entity_id
_entity_poly.type
_entity_poly.pdbx_seq_one_letter_code
_entity_poly.pdbx_strand_id
1 'polypeptide(L)'
;SERNRQRVAQGYELTKDMSKASANVRESVQETSKSAKRQGELIQSVTAAAEYIQALNTKISVVAINTRIEAEKAGEHGRPFLGIAEAIGDLLREAEEEGRKIISEVRLLQNLSADNLASMENTVGTVVTILEYIDRLDTSLEEINAGSSAITSIITSVDDAAGQSANTAQHMNSAMDKIRERNLDISEYSESTQVGVASLKASMHDVAENLRQFKIERDAAQRDAAQRDAAQRVAPTPEAADMKKIQQATRIYHEEEMKALEQTEEKKASV
;
A
#
# COMPACT_ATOMS: atom_id res chain seq x y z
N SER A 1 -1.55 -12.22 -3.13
CA SER A 1 -2.23 -11.64 -4.30
C SER A 1 -3.69 -12.09 -4.39
N GLU A 2 -3.96 -13.41 -4.42
CA GLU A 2 -5.31 -14.00 -4.53
C GLU A 2 -6.34 -13.43 -3.54
N ARG A 3 -6.01 -13.40 -2.25
CA ARG A 3 -6.90 -12.85 -1.20
C ARG A 3 -7.24 -11.38 -1.42
N ASN A 4 -6.31 -10.59 -1.97
CA ASN A 4 -6.58 -9.17 -2.20
C ASN A 4 -7.50 -8.98 -3.41
N ARG A 5 -7.26 -9.71 -4.50
CA ARG A 5 -8.19 -9.74 -5.64
C ARG A 5 -9.59 -10.19 -5.23
N GLN A 6 -9.69 -11.21 -4.38
CA GLN A 6 -10.98 -11.66 -3.87
C GLN A 6 -11.69 -10.59 -3.03
N ARG A 7 -10.96 -9.87 -2.17
CA ARG A 7 -11.53 -8.76 -1.38
C ARG A 7 -11.97 -7.59 -2.25
N VAL A 8 -11.20 -7.24 -3.27
CA VAL A 8 -11.57 -6.19 -4.23
C VAL A 8 -12.80 -6.61 -5.04
N ALA A 9 -12.87 -7.86 -5.51
CA ALA A 9 -14.05 -8.38 -6.22
C ALA A 9 -15.31 -8.36 -5.34
N GLN A 10 -15.18 -8.72 -4.06
CA GLN A 10 -16.26 -8.57 -3.08
C GLN A 10 -16.65 -7.09 -2.87
N GLY A 11 -15.67 -6.19 -2.87
CA GLY A 11 -15.89 -4.75 -2.81
C GLY A 11 -16.71 -4.23 -3.99
N TYR A 12 -16.42 -4.69 -5.20
CA TYR A 12 -17.21 -4.33 -6.40
C TYR A 12 -18.65 -4.81 -6.33
N GLU A 13 -18.88 -6.08 -5.94
CA GLU A 13 -20.27 -6.58 -5.81
C GLU A 13 -21.03 -5.83 -4.71
N LEU A 14 -20.38 -5.49 -3.58
CA LEU A 14 -21.00 -4.67 -2.55
C LEU A 14 -21.38 -3.28 -3.07
N THR A 15 -20.49 -2.63 -3.82
CA THR A 15 -20.69 -1.28 -4.37
C THR A 15 -21.85 -1.26 -5.38
N LYS A 16 -21.92 -2.30 -6.21
CA LYS A 16 -23.03 -2.57 -7.13
C LYS A 16 -24.36 -2.80 -6.40
N ASP A 17 -24.37 -3.58 -5.33
CA ASP A 17 -25.57 -3.79 -4.52
C ASP A 17 -26.02 -2.51 -3.79
N MET A 18 -25.08 -1.70 -3.31
CA MET A 18 -25.36 -0.36 -2.75
C MET A 18 -25.94 0.58 -3.82
N SER A 19 -25.45 0.52 -5.06
CA SER A 19 -25.96 1.31 -6.18
C SER A 19 -27.40 0.94 -6.51
N LYS A 20 -27.70 -0.36 -6.60
CA LYS A 20 -29.09 -0.86 -6.78
C LYS A 20 -30.00 -0.44 -5.62
N ALA A 21 -29.54 -0.59 -4.37
CA ALA A 21 -30.32 -0.18 -3.21
C ALA A 21 -30.63 1.32 -3.24
N SER A 22 -29.66 2.15 -3.61
CA SER A 22 -29.82 3.60 -3.78
C SER A 22 -30.82 3.93 -4.90
N ALA A 23 -30.78 3.21 -6.02
CA ALA A 23 -31.77 3.37 -7.10
C ALA A 23 -33.19 2.99 -6.64
N ASN A 24 -33.35 1.90 -5.89
CA ASN A 24 -34.64 1.49 -5.33
C ASN A 24 -35.19 2.52 -4.33
N VAL A 25 -34.34 3.09 -3.48
CA VAL A 25 -34.74 4.18 -2.56
C VAL A 25 -35.22 5.38 -3.37
N ARG A 26 -34.50 5.77 -4.43
CA ARG A 26 -34.91 6.88 -5.30
C ARG A 26 -36.28 6.64 -5.92
N GLU A 27 -36.53 5.44 -6.44
CA GLU A 27 -37.83 5.07 -7.02
C GLU A 27 -38.95 5.11 -5.97
N SER A 28 -38.72 4.54 -4.79
CA SER A 28 -39.68 4.55 -3.69
C SER A 28 -40.01 5.98 -3.22
N VAL A 29 -39.01 6.87 -3.14
CA VAL A 29 -39.23 8.28 -2.81
C VAL A 29 -40.04 9.00 -3.89
N GLN A 30 -39.83 8.68 -5.17
CA GLN A 30 -40.63 9.24 -6.27
C GLN A 30 -42.09 8.77 -6.22
N GLU A 31 -42.34 7.50 -5.93
CA GLU A 31 -43.69 6.98 -5.75
C GLU A 31 -44.38 7.62 -4.55
N THR A 32 -43.66 7.76 -3.43
CA THR A 32 -44.18 8.42 -2.23
C THR A 32 -44.47 9.89 -2.49
N SER A 33 -43.63 10.59 -3.28
CA SER A 33 -43.86 11.97 -3.70
C SER A 33 -45.11 12.13 -4.56
N LYS A 34 -45.39 11.17 -5.45
CA LYS A 34 -46.65 11.15 -6.24
C LYS A 34 -47.86 10.96 -5.33
N SER A 35 -47.79 10.03 -4.37
CA SER A 35 -48.84 9.83 -3.39
C SER A 35 -49.07 11.06 -2.50
N ALA A 36 -48.01 11.73 -2.06
CA ALA A 36 -48.10 12.98 -1.30
C ALA A 36 -48.77 14.10 -2.09
N LYS A 37 -48.47 14.24 -3.39
CA LYS A 37 -49.16 15.21 -4.26
C LYS A 37 -50.65 14.92 -4.39
N ARG A 38 -51.03 13.67 -4.63
CA ARG A 38 -52.44 13.25 -4.68
C ARG A 38 -53.14 13.46 -3.33
N GLN A 39 -52.43 13.25 -2.22
CA GLN A 39 -52.93 13.56 -0.88
C GLN A 39 -53.19 15.07 -0.74
N GLY A 40 -52.31 15.92 -1.25
CA GLY A 40 -52.52 17.38 -1.30
C GLY A 40 -53.79 17.78 -2.06
N GLU A 41 -54.06 17.16 -3.20
CA GLU A 41 -55.31 17.38 -3.97
C GLU A 41 -56.56 16.96 -3.18
N LEU A 42 -56.49 15.82 -2.47
CA LEU A 42 -57.58 15.37 -1.60
C LEU A 42 -57.81 16.33 -0.43
N ILE A 43 -56.75 16.82 0.20
CA ILE A 43 -56.84 17.81 1.29
C ILE A 43 -57.47 19.11 0.80
N GLN A 44 -57.17 19.57 -0.42
CA GLN A 44 -57.84 20.73 -1.03
C GLN A 44 -59.34 20.47 -1.25
N SER A 45 -59.71 19.27 -1.73
CA SER A 45 -61.12 18.89 -1.88
C SER A 45 -61.88 18.91 -0.54
N VAL A 46 -61.26 18.39 0.53
CA VAL A 46 -61.83 18.46 1.88
C VAL A 46 -61.96 19.90 2.38
N THR A 47 -60.97 20.76 2.08
CA THR A 47 -61.02 22.19 2.41
C THR A 47 -62.24 22.84 1.76
N ALA A 48 -62.44 22.63 0.45
CA ALA A 48 -63.57 23.18 -0.28
C ALA A 48 -64.92 22.66 0.24
N ALA A 49 -64.99 21.39 0.63
CA ALA A 49 -66.20 20.81 1.24
C ALA A 49 -66.51 21.44 2.61
N ALA A 50 -65.50 21.66 3.46
CA ALA A 50 -65.66 22.30 4.76
C ALA A 50 -66.12 23.77 4.63
N GLU A 51 -65.54 24.52 3.69
CA GLU A 51 -65.97 25.89 3.37
C GLU A 51 -67.41 25.94 2.85
N TYR A 52 -67.81 24.97 2.01
CA TYR A 52 -69.18 24.84 1.54
C TYR A 52 -70.17 24.55 2.67
N ILE A 53 -69.82 23.68 3.62
CA ILE A 53 -70.64 23.39 4.82
C ILE A 53 -70.81 24.66 5.66
N GLN A 54 -69.74 25.45 5.85
CA GLN A 54 -69.83 26.71 6.59
C GLN A 54 -70.74 27.73 5.88
N ALA A 55 -70.67 27.80 4.56
CA ALA A 55 -71.57 28.63 3.76
C ALA A 55 -73.03 28.15 3.85
N LEU A 56 -73.27 26.83 3.90
CA LEU A 56 -74.60 26.25 4.09
C LEU A 56 -75.14 26.56 5.49
N ASN A 57 -74.33 26.41 6.55
CA ASN A 57 -74.71 26.79 7.92
C ASN A 57 -75.12 28.27 7.99
N THR A 58 -74.38 29.14 7.32
CA THR A 58 -74.73 30.57 7.24
C THR A 58 -76.10 30.79 6.57
N LYS A 59 -76.39 30.08 5.47
CA LYS A 59 -77.69 30.16 4.79
C LYS A 59 -78.84 29.64 5.66
N ILE A 60 -78.65 28.51 6.33
CA ILE A 60 -79.67 27.93 7.23
C ILE A 60 -79.87 28.86 8.44
N SER A 61 -78.82 29.51 8.93
CA SER A 61 -78.90 30.50 10.02
C SER A 61 -79.83 31.66 9.65
N VAL A 62 -79.70 32.20 8.44
CA VAL A 62 -80.62 33.23 7.93
C VAL A 62 -82.08 32.73 7.91
N VAL A 63 -82.31 31.49 7.46
CA VAL A 63 -83.66 30.88 7.45
C VAL A 63 -84.20 30.69 8.86
N ALA A 64 -83.38 30.25 9.81
CA ALA A 64 -83.76 30.07 11.21
C ALA A 64 -84.15 31.40 11.85
N ILE A 65 -83.37 32.46 11.61
CA ILE A 65 -83.66 33.81 12.09
C ILE A 65 -84.97 34.34 11.50
N ASN A 66 -85.18 34.18 10.19
CA ASN A 66 -86.42 34.61 9.54
C ASN A 66 -87.63 33.85 10.08
N THR A 67 -87.49 32.55 10.31
CA THR A 67 -88.54 31.72 10.94
C THR A 67 -88.86 32.20 12.35
N ARG A 68 -87.84 32.55 13.15
CA ARG A 68 -88.02 33.09 14.49
C ARG A 68 -88.81 34.40 14.46
N ILE A 69 -88.42 35.34 13.58
CA ILE A 69 -89.10 36.63 13.42
C ILE A 69 -90.57 36.43 13.03
N GLU A 70 -90.85 35.51 12.10
CA GLU A 70 -92.23 35.27 11.65
C GLU A 70 -93.08 34.57 12.73
N ALA A 71 -92.46 33.67 13.51
CA ALA A 71 -93.10 33.06 14.68
C ALA A 71 -93.43 34.11 15.76
N GLU A 72 -92.55 35.08 16.00
CA GLU A 72 -92.83 36.20 16.91
C GLU A 72 -94.03 37.04 16.44
N LYS A 73 -94.12 37.34 15.14
CA LYS A 73 -95.25 38.09 14.56
C LYS A 73 -96.59 37.35 14.70
N ALA A 74 -96.57 36.03 14.63
CA ALA A 74 -97.77 35.19 14.78
C ALA A 74 -98.29 35.09 16.23
N GLY A 75 -97.56 35.65 17.21
CA GLY A 75 -97.96 35.70 18.62
C GLY A 75 -98.12 34.31 19.24
N GLU A 76 -99.24 34.08 19.93
CA GLU A 76 -99.54 32.79 20.61
C GLU A 76 -99.54 31.60 19.64
N HIS A 77 -99.90 31.79 18.37
CA HIS A 77 -99.91 30.73 17.36
C HIS A 77 -98.49 30.34 16.87
N GLY A 78 -97.50 31.22 17.05
CA GLY A 78 -96.12 31.00 16.62
C GLY A 78 -95.22 30.32 17.66
N ARG A 79 -95.68 30.17 18.91
CA ARG A 79 -94.90 29.61 20.03
C ARG A 79 -94.16 28.29 19.72
N PRO A 80 -94.80 27.28 19.10
CA PRO A 80 -94.13 26.02 18.74
C PRO A 80 -92.98 26.22 17.72
N PHE A 81 -93.12 27.18 16.80
CA PHE A 81 -92.12 27.48 15.79
C PHE A 81 -90.93 28.25 16.36
N LEU A 82 -91.15 29.04 17.42
CA LEU A 82 -90.07 29.77 18.10
C LEU A 82 -89.03 28.81 18.70
N GLY A 83 -89.50 27.77 19.41
CA GLY A 83 -88.62 26.76 20.01
C GLY A 83 -87.87 25.92 18.96
N ILE A 84 -88.49 25.66 17.80
CA ILE A 84 -87.82 25.01 16.67
C ILE A 84 -86.71 25.91 16.10
N ALA A 85 -86.96 27.20 15.94
CA ALA A 85 -85.98 28.14 15.41
C ALA A 85 -84.78 28.33 16.36
N GLU A 86 -85.00 28.36 17.67
CA GLU A 86 -83.92 28.39 18.68
C GLU A 86 -83.08 27.11 18.64
N ALA A 87 -83.71 25.93 18.60
CA ALA A 87 -82.99 24.66 18.50
C ALA A 87 -82.16 24.55 17.20
N ILE A 88 -82.67 25.04 16.07
CA ILE A 88 -81.90 25.12 14.82
C ILE A 88 -80.71 26.07 15.00
N GLY A 89 -80.90 27.21 15.66
CA GLY A 89 -79.82 28.17 15.95
C GLY A 89 -78.67 27.56 16.76
N ASP A 90 -79.00 26.80 17.81
CA ASP A 90 -78.01 26.11 18.63
C ASP A 90 -77.22 25.05 17.84
N LEU A 91 -77.91 24.23 17.04
CA LEU A 91 -77.27 23.24 16.16
C LEU A 91 -76.32 23.88 15.15
N LEU A 92 -76.70 25.03 14.59
CA LEU A 92 -75.87 25.75 13.63
C LEU A 92 -74.61 26.32 14.29
N ARG A 93 -74.72 26.80 15.54
CA ARG A 93 -73.58 27.30 16.31
C ARG A 93 -72.57 26.18 16.60
N GLU A 94 -73.07 25.01 17.00
CA GLU A 94 -72.25 23.81 17.19
C GLU A 94 -71.59 23.37 15.88
N ALA A 95 -72.34 23.33 14.77
CA ALA A 95 -71.80 22.97 13.46
C ALA A 95 -70.77 23.98 12.92
N GLU A 96 -70.89 25.26 13.26
CA GLU A 96 -69.90 26.29 12.92
C GLU A 96 -68.59 26.11 13.71
N GLU A 97 -68.69 25.76 15.00
CA GLU A 97 -67.53 25.45 15.83
C GLU A 97 -66.76 24.24 15.30
N GLU A 98 -67.45 23.15 14.98
CA GLU A 98 -66.79 21.97 14.41
C GLU A 98 -66.27 22.20 12.98
N GLY A 99 -66.98 23.00 12.18
CA GLY A 99 -66.49 23.42 10.86
C GLY A 99 -65.15 24.15 10.95
N ARG A 100 -64.99 25.06 11.92
CA ARG A 100 -63.71 25.76 12.17
C ARG A 100 -62.60 24.79 12.57
N LYS A 101 -62.91 23.80 13.41
CA LYS A 101 -61.94 22.78 13.83
C LYS A 101 -61.45 21.94 12.66
N ILE A 102 -62.37 21.48 11.80
CA ILE A 102 -62.03 20.75 10.57
C ILE A 102 -61.10 21.60 9.69
N ILE A 103 -61.41 22.88 9.44
CA ILE A 103 -60.56 23.76 8.64
C ILE A 103 -59.15 23.88 9.25
N SER A 104 -59.05 23.97 10.58
CA SER A 104 -57.77 24.02 11.28
C SER A 104 -56.96 22.74 11.12
N GLU A 105 -57.59 21.56 11.29
CA GLU A 105 -56.93 20.26 11.12
C GLU A 105 -56.49 20.04 9.66
N VAL A 106 -57.32 20.42 8.70
CA VAL A 106 -57.01 20.35 7.27
C VAL A 106 -55.80 21.23 6.92
N ARG A 107 -55.71 22.45 7.47
CA ARG A 107 -54.52 23.30 7.29
C ARG A 107 -53.26 22.68 7.88
N LEU A 108 -53.36 22.02 9.04
CA LEU A 108 -52.24 21.28 9.62
C LEU A 108 -51.80 20.14 8.69
N LEU A 109 -52.74 19.39 8.12
CA LEU A 109 -52.45 18.34 7.15
C LEU A 109 -51.79 18.90 5.86
N GLN A 110 -52.20 20.08 5.38
CA GLN A 110 -51.55 20.75 4.26
C GLN A 110 -50.08 21.06 4.55
N ASN A 111 -49.79 21.63 5.72
CA ASN A 111 -48.42 21.95 6.13
C ASN A 111 -47.56 20.69 6.27
N LEU A 112 -48.07 19.66 6.96
CA LEU A 112 -47.37 18.37 7.09
C LEU A 112 -47.11 17.71 5.73
N SER A 113 -48.04 17.82 4.79
CA SER A 113 -47.86 17.31 3.43
C SER A 113 -46.75 18.06 2.68
N ALA A 114 -46.67 19.38 2.82
CA ALA A 114 -45.61 20.20 2.23
C ALA A 114 -44.23 19.88 2.84
N ASP A 115 -44.15 19.75 4.17
CA ASP A 115 -42.92 19.39 4.88
C ASP A 115 -42.43 17.99 4.47
N ASN A 116 -43.35 17.03 4.33
CA ASN A 116 -43.02 15.69 3.84
C ASN A 116 -42.46 15.73 2.41
N LEU A 117 -43.00 16.57 1.54
CA LEU A 117 -42.51 16.72 0.16
C LEU A 117 -41.08 17.31 0.14
N ALA A 118 -40.82 18.34 0.96
CA ALA A 118 -39.48 18.91 1.11
C ALA A 118 -38.46 17.89 1.66
N SER A 119 -38.89 17.06 2.62
CA SER A 119 -38.07 15.97 3.16
C SER A 119 -37.74 14.91 2.11
N MET A 120 -38.70 14.58 1.23
CA MET A 120 -38.48 13.69 0.10
C MET A 120 -37.47 14.28 -0.90
N GLU A 121 -37.53 15.56 -1.21
CA GLU A 121 -36.54 16.24 -2.07
C GLU A 121 -35.13 16.17 -1.47
N ASN A 122 -34.99 16.42 -0.16
CA ASN A 122 -33.71 16.27 0.53
C ASN A 122 -33.19 14.82 0.51
N THR A 123 -34.09 13.85 0.64
CA THR A 123 -33.74 12.42 0.54
C THR A 123 -33.23 12.08 -0.86
N VAL A 124 -33.84 12.62 -1.92
CA VAL A 124 -33.34 12.46 -3.29
C VAL A 124 -31.93 13.05 -3.43
N GLY A 125 -31.68 14.25 -2.89
CA GLY A 125 -30.35 14.85 -2.87
C GLY A 125 -29.31 13.97 -2.17
N THR A 126 -29.67 13.40 -1.02
CA THR A 126 -28.80 12.49 -0.26
C THR A 126 -28.46 11.23 -1.06
N VAL A 127 -29.44 10.65 -1.77
CA VAL A 127 -29.22 9.48 -2.63
C VAL A 127 -28.27 9.81 -3.78
N VAL A 128 -28.34 11.01 -4.37
CA VAL A 128 -27.38 11.44 -5.41
C VAL A 128 -25.96 11.50 -4.85
N THR A 129 -25.78 12.08 -3.66
CA THR A 129 -24.47 12.10 -2.99
C THR A 129 -23.95 10.70 -2.66
N ILE A 130 -24.83 9.76 -2.26
CA ILE A 130 -24.45 8.37 -2.04
C ILE A 130 -23.94 7.73 -3.34
N LEU A 131 -24.62 7.94 -4.46
CA LEU A 131 -24.20 7.43 -5.77
C LEU A 131 -22.84 8.01 -6.20
N GLU A 132 -22.57 9.28 -5.90
CA GLU A 132 -21.25 9.89 -6.14
C GLU A 132 -20.15 9.22 -5.29
N TYR A 133 -20.42 8.91 -4.02
CA TYR A 133 -19.46 8.19 -3.18
C TYR A 133 -19.22 6.75 -3.65
N ILE A 134 -20.26 6.08 -4.17
CA ILE A 134 -20.16 4.75 -4.78
C ILE A 134 -19.21 4.78 -5.98
N ASP A 135 -19.36 5.77 -6.88
CA ASP A 135 -18.49 5.92 -8.06
C ASP A 135 -17.01 6.18 -7.68
N ARG A 136 -16.79 7.02 -6.66
CA ARG A 136 -15.45 7.26 -6.10
C ARG A 136 -14.86 6.01 -5.44
N LEU A 137 -15.70 5.19 -4.80
CA LEU A 137 -15.29 3.92 -4.19
C LEU A 137 -14.87 2.93 -5.27
N ASP A 138 -15.62 2.81 -6.37
CA ASP A 138 -15.29 1.96 -7.51
C ASP A 138 -13.93 2.33 -8.12
N THR A 139 -13.67 3.62 -8.31
CA THR A 139 -12.37 4.13 -8.78
C THR A 139 -11.24 3.76 -7.81
N SER A 140 -11.47 3.93 -6.50
CA SER A 140 -10.47 3.60 -5.48
C SER A 140 -10.17 2.09 -5.43
N LEU A 141 -11.18 1.24 -5.62
CA LEU A 141 -11.01 -0.20 -5.72
C LEU A 141 -10.21 -0.61 -6.96
N GLU A 142 -10.36 0.12 -8.07
CA GLU A 142 -9.59 -0.11 -9.30
C GLU A 142 -8.11 0.21 -9.09
N GLU A 143 -7.80 1.33 -8.44
CA GLU A 143 -6.44 1.71 -8.05
C GLU A 143 -5.81 0.66 -7.11
N ILE A 144 -6.56 0.16 -6.12
CA ILE A 144 -6.09 -0.90 -5.22
C ILE A 144 -5.79 -2.19 -6.00
N ASN A 145 -6.63 -2.56 -6.97
CA ASN A 145 -6.41 -3.75 -7.79
C ASN A 145 -5.15 -3.63 -8.66
N ALA A 146 -4.96 -2.46 -9.27
CA ALA A 146 -3.78 -2.14 -10.06
C ALA A 146 -2.51 -2.19 -9.20
N GLY A 147 -2.53 -1.54 -8.04
CA GLY A 147 -1.43 -1.58 -7.07
C GLY A 147 -1.10 -3.00 -6.58
N SER A 148 -2.12 -3.82 -6.31
CA SER A 148 -1.94 -5.23 -5.94
C SER A 148 -1.28 -6.05 -7.03
N SER A 149 -1.59 -5.77 -8.30
CA SER A 149 -0.98 -6.44 -9.44
C SER A 149 0.47 -6.01 -9.63
N ALA A 150 0.77 -4.72 -9.46
CA ALA A 150 2.14 -4.20 -9.46
C ALA A 150 3.00 -4.82 -8.35
N ILE A 151 2.50 -4.91 -7.11
CA ILE A 151 3.18 -5.59 -6.00
C ILE A 151 3.47 -7.06 -6.34
N THR A 152 2.51 -7.75 -6.98
CA THR A 152 2.72 -9.15 -7.39
C THR A 152 3.88 -9.27 -8.39
N SER A 153 3.95 -8.35 -9.37
CA SER A 153 5.06 -8.32 -10.32
C SER A 153 6.41 -8.07 -9.63
N ILE A 154 6.46 -7.14 -8.68
CA ILE A 154 7.69 -6.84 -7.92
C ILE A 154 8.14 -8.06 -7.12
N ILE A 155 7.21 -8.76 -6.47
CA ILE A 155 7.53 -9.99 -5.72
C ILE A 155 8.16 -11.04 -6.63
N THR A 156 7.59 -11.26 -7.82
CA THR A 156 8.16 -12.21 -8.79
C THR A 156 9.56 -11.79 -9.23
N SER A 157 9.78 -10.50 -9.55
CA SER A 157 11.13 -10.02 -9.92
C SER A 157 12.15 -10.15 -8.80
N VAL A 158 11.72 -9.95 -7.54
CA VAL A 158 12.59 -10.16 -6.36
C VAL A 158 12.93 -11.63 -6.19
N ASP A 159 11.96 -12.53 -6.37
CA ASP A 159 12.16 -13.98 -6.31
C ASP A 159 13.16 -14.45 -7.38
N ASP A 160 13.02 -13.97 -8.61
CA ASP A 160 13.96 -14.24 -9.71
C ASP A 160 15.38 -13.76 -9.39
N ALA A 161 15.51 -12.52 -8.88
CA ALA A 161 16.81 -11.95 -8.49
C ALA A 161 17.45 -12.71 -7.31
N ALA A 162 16.65 -13.15 -6.34
CA ALA A 162 17.11 -13.97 -5.23
C ALA A 162 17.59 -15.35 -5.73
N GLY A 163 16.86 -15.98 -6.64
CA GLY A 163 17.26 -17.23 -7.29
C GLY A 163 18.58 -17.11 -8.05
N GLN A 164 18.77 -16.03 -8.81
CA GLN A 164 20.02 -15.76 -9.52
C GLN A 164 21.19 -15.49 -8.56
N SER A 165 20.94 -14.80 -7.45
CA SER A 165 21.93 -14.55 -6.40
C SER A 165 22.36 -15.86 -5.72
N ALA A 166 21.43 -16.78 -5.45
CA ALA A 166 21.72 -18.09 -4.90
C ALA A 166 22.62 -18.93 -5.84
N ASN A 167 22.30 -18.96 -7.14
CA ASN A 167 23.14 -19.63 -8.15
C ASN A 167 24.56 -19.03 -8.22
N THR A 168 24.66 -17.70 -8.15
CA THR A 168 25.96 -17.00 -8.16
C THR A 168 26.78 -17.35 -6.91
N ALA A 169 26.15 -17.41 -5.74
CA ALA A 169 26.80 -17.84 -4.51
C ALA A 169 27.30 -19.31 -4.58
N GLN A 170 26.54 -20.20 -5.22
CA GLN A 170 26.99 -21.57 -5.48
C GLN A 170 28.23 -21.63 -6.39
N HIS A 171 28.23 -20.86 -7.49
CA HIS A 171 29.40 -20.76 -8.36
C HIS A 171 30.63 -20.21 -7.63
N MET A 172 30.43 -19.22 -6.75
CA MET A 172 31.51 -18.67 -5.92
C MET A 172 32.05 -19.71 -4.94
N ASN A 173 31.19 -20.50 -4.30
CA ASN A 173 31.64 -21.61 -3.45
C ASN A 173 32.46 -22.63 -4.23
N SER A 174 32.01 -23.07 -5.42
CA SER A 174 32.80 -23.95 -6.28
C SER A 174 34.14 -23.34 -6.70
N ALA A 175 34.17 -22.03 -6.96
CA ALA A 175 35.40 -21.33 -7.30
C ALA A 175 36.36 -21.29 -6.10
N MET A 176 35.85 -21.09 -4.88
CA MET A 176 36.63 -21.13 -3.65
C MET A 176 37.20 -22.52 -3.38
N ASP A 177 36.44 -23.59 -3.64
CA ASP A 177 36.97 -24.96 -3.56
C ASP A 177 38.13 -25.18 -4.54
N LYS A 178 38.03 -24.70 -5.79
CA LYS A 178 39.12 -24.76 -6.78
C LYS A 178 40.33 -23.91 -6.41
N ILE A 179 40.13 -22.78 -5.75
CA ILE A 179 41.23 -21.95 -5.22
C ILE A 179 41.93 -22.70 -4.09
N ARG A 180 41.16 -23.32 -3.19
CA ARG A 180 41.71 -24.15 -2.11
C ARG A 180 42.54 -25.31 -2.63
N GLU A 181 42.04 -26.03 -3.65
CA GLU A 181 42.78 -27.11 -4.33
C GLU A 181 44.10 -26.60 -4.92
N ARG A 182 44.06 -25.52 -5.71
CA ARG A 182 45.29 -24.92 -6.28
C ARG A 182 46.28 -24.44 -5.23
N ASN A 183 45.82 -23.93 -4.09
CA ASN A 183 46.71 -23.55 -2.99
C ASN A 183 47.43 -24.76 -2.39
N LEU A 184 46.79 -25.94 -2.35
CA LEU A 184 47.45 -27.18 -1.92
C LEU A 184 48.53 -27.59 -2.93
N ASP A 185 48.22 -27.57 -4.23
CA ASP A 185 49.19 -27.88 -5.30
C ASP A 185 50.40 -26.94 -5.25
N ILE A 186 50.17 -25.63 -5.06
CA ILE A 186 51.25 -24.64 -4.91
C ILE A 186 52.11 -24.96 -3.70
N SER A 187 51.51 -25.37 -2.59
CA SER A 187 52.26 -25.77 -1.39
C SER A 187 53.16 -26.97 -1.67
N GLU A 188 52.65 -27.99 -2.37
CA GLU A 188 53.41 -29.18 -2.77
C GLU A 188 54.55 -28.82 -3.75
N TYR A 189 54.27 -28.02 -4.78
CA TYR A 189 55.30 -27.55 -5.71
C TYR A 189 56.36 -26.70 -5.03
N SER A 190 55.99 -25.88 -4.05
CA SER A 190 56.93 -25.10 -3.25
C SER A 190 57.85 -26.01 -2.44
N GLU A 191 57.32 -27.06 -1.81
CA GLU A 191 58.11 -28.07 -1.09
C GLU A 191 59.08 -28.79 -2.04
N SER A 192 58.60 -29.26 -3.19
CA SER A 192 59.42 -29.89 -4.23
C SER A 192 60.54 -28.97 -4.73
N THR A 193 60.21 -27.69 -4.95
CA THR A 193 61.18 -26.67 -5.36
C THR A 193 62.23 -26.45 -4.27
N GLN A 194 61.86 -26.40 -3.00
CA GLN A 194 62.81 -26.29 -1.89
C GLN A 194 63.77 -27.49 -1.84
N VAL A 195 63.26 -28.70 -2.03
CA VAL A 195 64.08 -29.92 -2.13
C VAL A 195 65.04 -29.84 -3.32
N GLY A 196 64.55 -29.42 -4.50
CA GLY A 196 65.37 -29.24 -5.70
C GLY A 196 66.48 -28.20 -5.52
N VAL A 197 66.18 -27.07 -4.88
CA VAL A 197 67.17 -26.03 -4.53
C VAL A 197 68.20 -26.57 -3.54
N ALA A 198 67.78 -27.34 -2.53
CA ALA A 198 68.70 -27.96 -1.58
C ALA A 198 69.64 -28.96 -2.27
N SER A 199 69.12 -29.79 -3.17
CA SER A 199 69.91 -30.72 -3.97
C SER A 199 70.89 -29.99 -4.90
N LEU A 200 70.45 -28.95 -5.60
CA LEU A 200 71.33 -28.13 -6.44
C LEU A 200 72.46 -27.50 -5.62
N LYS A 201 72.16 -26.98 -4.43
CA LYS A 201 73.16 -26.44 -3.51
C LYS A 201 74.18 -27.50 -3.10
N ALA A 202 73.74 -28.73 -2.82
CA ALA A 202 74.64 -29.84 -2.51
C ALA A 202 75.54 -30.18 -3.71
N SER A 203 74.98 -30.33 -4.91
CA SER A 203 75.78 -30.59 -6.11
C SER A 203 76.78 -29.47 -6.44
N MET A 204 76.39 -28.20 -6.23
CA MET A 204 77.32 -27.08 -6.35
C MET A 204 78.48 -27.18 -5.35
N HIS A 205 78.20 -27.60 -4.11
CA HIS A 205 79.23 -27.85 -3.11
C HIS A 205 80.16 -29.00 -3.55
N ASP A 206 79.62 -30.10 -4.05
CA ASP A 206 80.41 -31.24 -4.53
C ASP A 206 81.30 -30.85 -5.72
N VAL A 207 80.78 -30.06 -6.68
CA VAL A 207 81.58 -29.56 -7.80
C VAL A 207 82.69 -28.63 -7.30
N ALA A 208 82.39 -27.74 -6.36
CA ALA A 208 83.39 -26.87 -5.76
C ALA A 208 84.48 -27.66 -5.03
N GLU A 209 84.11 -28.71 -4.29
CA GLU A 209 85.04 -29.60 -3.59
C GLU A 209 85.92 -30.39 -4.57
N ASN A 210 85.32 -30.98 -5.61
CA ASN A 210 86.06 -31.67 -6.68
C ASN A 210 87.03 -30.73 -7.40
N LEU A 211 86.63 -29.49 -7.71
CA LEU A 211 87.54 -28.49 -8.27
C LEU A 211 88.68 -28.13 -7.32
N ARG A 212 88.41 -28.12 -6.01
CA ARG A 212 89.41 -27.89 -4.97
C ARG A 212 90.40 -29.06 -4.90
N GLN A 213 89.91 -30.29 -5.00
CA GLN A 213 90.73 -31.51 -5.04
C GLN A 213 91.56 -31.57 -6.34
N PHE A 214 90.98 -31.21 -7.48
CA PHE A 214 91.71 -31.10 -8.76
C PHE A 214 92.79 -30.02 -8.69
N LYS A 215 92.54 -28.91 -7.99
CA LYS A 215 93.57 -27.89 -7.71
C LYS A 215 94.68 -28.45 -6.80
N ILE A 216 94.35 -29.28 -5.81
CA ILE A 216 95.34 -29.97 -4.96
C ILE A 216 96.13 -31.01 -5.76
N GLU A 217 95.49 -31.76 -6.67
CA GLU A 217 96.17 -32.71 -7.57
C GLU A 217 97.03 -31.98 -8.59
N ARG A 218 96.62 -30.82 -9.07
CA ARG A 218 97.46 -29.95 -9.90
C ARG A 218 98.62 -29.38 -9.11
N ASP A 219 98.40 -28.99 -7.86
CA ASP A 219 99.45 -28.57 -6.91
C ASP A 219 100.33 -29.76 -6.49
N ALA A 220 99.82 -31.00 -6.50
CA ALA A 220 100.56 -32.23 -6.19
C ALA A 220 101.36 -32.75 -7.39
N ALA A 221 100.82 -32.68 -8.61
CA ALA A 221 101.53 -32.92 -9.86
C ALA A 221 102.58 -31.82 -10.13
N GLN A 222 102.28 -30.57 -9.72
CA GLN A 222 103.28 -29.51 -9.64
C GLN A 222 104.28 -29.74 -8.50
N ARG A 223 103.95 -30.45 -7.42
CA ARG A 223 104.90 -30.86 -6.37
C ARG A 223 105.78 -32.05 -6.77
N ASP A 224 105.30 -32.98 -7.59
CA ASP A 224 106.14 -34.04 -8.19
C ASP A 224 107.08 -33.45 -9.27
N ALA A 225 106.65 -32.40 -9.97
CA ALA A 225 107.53 -31.59 -10.81
C ALA A 225 108.45 -30.64 -9.99
N ALA A 226 107.99 -30.15 -8.83
CA ALA A 226 108.72 -29.27 -7.92
C ALA A 226 109.48 -30.02 -6.82
N GLN A 227 109.57 -31.35 -6.87
CA GLN A 227 110.61 -32.13 -6.17
C GLN A 227 111.92 -32.16 -6.96
N ARG A 228 112.03 -31.30 -7.98
CA ARG A 228 113.28 -30.73 -8.49
C ARG A 228 113.48 -29.25 -8.12
N ASP A 229 112.57 -28.59 -7.40
CA ASP A 229 112.85 -27.22 -6.96
C ASP A 229 112.07 -26.85 -5.69
N ALA A 230 112.79 -26.88 -4.57
CA ALA A 230 112.31 -26.48 -3.27
C ALA A 230 112.47 -24.95 -3.11
N ALA A 231 111.37 -24.20 -3.10
CA ALA A 231 111.19 -23.02 -2.24
C ALA A 231 109.75 -22.48 -2.25
N GLN A 232 109.13 -22.46 -1.06
CA GLN A 232 108.11 -21.49 -0.58
C GLN A 232 106.67 -21.47 -1.18
N ARG A 233 105.80 -22.31 -0.61
CA ARG A 233 104.63 -21.96 0.26
C ARG A 233 104.31 -20.44 0.39
N VAL A 234 103.06 -19.91 0.29
CA VAL A 234 101.78 -20.19 1.02
C VAL A 234 100.58 -19.43 0.35
N ALA A 235 99.37 -20.02 0.37
CA ALA A 235 98.03 -19.45 0.09
C ALA A 235 97.27 -19.18 1.44
N PRO A 236 96.08 -18.51 1.59
CA PRO A 236 94.94 -18.52 0.67
C PRO A 236 94.02 -17.27 0.64
N THR A 237 92.98 -17.36 -0.20
CA THR A 237 91.76 -16.51 -0.31
C THR A 237 90.86 -16.53 0.93
N PRO A 238 89.86 -15.61 1.01
CA PRO A 238 88.50 -16.12 1.17
C PRO A 238 87.40 -15.43 0.33
N GLU A 239 86.44 -16.26 -0.08
CA GLU A 239 85.07 -15.94 -0.49
C GLU A 239 84.30 -15.17 0.59
N ALA A 240 83.42 -14.22 0.22
CA ALA A 240 82.17 -13.87 0.95
C ALA A 240 81.44 -12.63 0.37
N ALA A 241 80.99 -12.66 -0.90
CA ALA A 241 80.19 -11.54 -1.43
C ALA A 241 78.79 -11.91 -1.93
N ASP A 242 78.55 -13.13 -2.45
CA ASP A 242 77.34 -13.36 -3.25
C ASP A 242 76.22 -14.17 -2.60
N MET A 243 76.36 -14.66 -1.37
CA MET A 243 75.24 -15.35 -0.68
C MET A 243 74.23 -14.43 0.02
N LYS A 244 74.49 -13.11 0.12
CA LYS A 244 73.56 -12.18 0.79
C LYS A 244 72.37 -11.72 -0.07
N LYS A 245 72.40 -11.96 -1.39
CA LYS A 245 71.35 -11.47 -2.31
C LYS A 245 70.15 -12.41 -2.46
N ILE A 246 70.27 -13.67 -2.07
CA ILE A 246 69.20 -14.68 -2.27
C ILE A 246 68.24 -14.77 -1.07
N GLN A 247 68.66 -14.36 0.14
CA GLN A 247 67.77 -14.34 1.31
C GLN A 247 66.78 -13.16 1.34
N GLN A 248 66.93 -12.15 0.49
CA GLN A 248 66.01 -11.00 0.45
C GLN A 248 64.75 -11.24 -0.41
N ALA A 249 64.66 -12.35 -1.16
CA ALA A 249 63.55 -12.63 -2.06
C ALA A 249 62.38 -13.42 -1.41
N THR A 250 62.47 -13.78 -0.14
CA THR A 250 61.41 -14.52 0.57
C THR A 250 60.96 -13.75 1.81
N ARG A 251 60.43 -12.54 1.61
CA ARG A 251 59.72 -11.81 2.67
C ARG A 251 58.22 -11.92 2.39
N ILE A 252 57.54 -12.75 3.18
CA ILE A 252 56.08 -12.79 3.22
C ILE A 252 55.63 -11.59 4.05
N TYR A 253 54.92 -10.65 3.43
CA TYR A 253 54.39 -9.48 4.11
C TYR A 253 53.12 -9.84 4.88
N HIS A 254 53.02 -9.43 6.14
CA HIS A 254 51.77 -9.49 6.89
C HIS A 254 50.84 -8.33 6.50
N GLU A 255 49.53 -8.51 6.67
CA GLU A 255 48.47 -7.60 6.19
C GLU A 255 48.63 -6.15 6.67
N GLU A 256 49.22 -5.94 7.85
CA GLU A 256 49.52 -4.61 8.39
C GLU A 256 50.66 -3.90 7.66
N GLU A 257 51.66 -4.65 7.16
CA GLU A 257 52.80 -4.10 6.42
C GLU A 257 52.41 -3.72 4.97
N MET A 258 51.47 -4.46 4.37
CA MET A 258 50.90 -4.13 3.05
C MET A 258 50.04 -2.85 3.11
N LYS A 259 49.22 -2.68 4.16
CA LYS A 259 48.45 -1.45 4.38
C LYS A 259 49.35 -0.22 4.55
N ALA A 260 50.49 -0.37 5.22
CA ALA A 260 51.45 0.71 5.37
C ALA A 260 52.08 1.11 4.03
N LEU A 261 52.37 0.14 3.15
CA LEU A 261 52.92 0.39 1.82
C LEU A 261 51.92 1.09 0.90
N GLU A 262 50.67 0.66 0.86
CA GLU A 262 49.59 1.31 0.08
C GLU A 262 49.39 2.77 0.50
N GLN A 263 49.41 3.08 1.81
CA GLN A 263 49.31 4.46 2.29
C GLN A 263 50.50 5.34 1.88
N THR A 264 51.70 4.75 1.72
CA THR A 264 52.87 5.47 1.20
C THR A 264 52.81 5.68 -0.30
N GLU A 265 52.20 4.78 -1.07
CA GLU A 265 51.99 4.97 -2.51
C GLU A 265 50.88 5.99 -2.80
N GLU A 266 49.77 5.96 -2.05
CA GLU A 266 48.71 6.98 -2.15
C GLU A 266 49.23 8.39 -1.83
N LYS A 267 50.12 8.53 -0.84
CA LYS A 267 50.77 9.82 -0.54
C LYS A 267 51.71 10.30 -1.63
N LYS A 268 52.41 9.39 -2.32
CA LYS A 268 53.26 9.72 -3.47
C LYS A 268 52.46 10.05 -4.74
N ALA A 269 51.26 9.53 -4.88
CA ALA A 269 50.36 9.84 -6.01
C ALA A 269 49.59 11.17 -5.83
N SER A 270 49.59 11.75 -4.62
CA SER A 270 48.91 13.02 -4.31
C SER A 270 49.81 14.28 -4.35
N VAL A 271 51.06 14.16 -4.83
CA VAL A 271 52.00 15.26 -5.07
C VAL A 271 52.34 15.31 -6.55
#